data_AF-A0A2S9IS42-F1
#
_entry.id   AF-A0A2S9IS42-F1
#
_cell.length_a   1.000
_cell.length_b   1.000
_cell.length_c   1.000
_cell.angle_alpha   90.00
_cell.angle_beta   90.00
_cell.angle_gamma   90.00
#
_symmetry.space_group_name_H-M   'P 1'
#
loop_
_entity.id
_entity.type
_entity.pdbx_description
1 polymer ?
#
loop_
_entity_poly.entity_id
_entity_poly.type
_entity_poly.pdbx_seq_one_letter_code
_entity_poly.pdbx_strand_id
1 'polypeptide(L)' 'MRTAGLQAKTIAEHRDTAQKTPEDIFLAWLLWLPKEADMAAAAAEEVRKLDRYRGNLAGPHQLRAMFLALIATLAGPLRN' A
#
# COMPACT_ATOMS: atom_id res chain seq x y z
N MET A 1 36.81 20.81 17.33
CA MET A 1 35.57 20.07 17.68
C MET A 1 34.57 20.22 16.53
N ARG A 2 34.32 19.17 15.74
CA ARG A 2 33.31 19.16 14.63
C ARG A 2 32.67 17.78 14.40
N THR A 3 32.48 16.99 15.46
CA THR A 3 31.97 15.60 15.38
C THR A 3 30.43 15.49 15.30
N ALA A 4 29.69 16.45 15.87
CA ALA A 4 28.22 16.38 15.95
C ALA A 4 27.52 16.41 14.58
N GLY A 5 28.04 17.16 13.60
CA GLY A 5 27.39 17.35 12.30
C GLY A 5 27.35 16.10 11.41
N LEU A 6 28.24 15.13 11.63
CA LEU A 6 28.27 13.89 10.86
C LEU A 6 27.24 12.87 11.38
N GLN A 7 27.10 12.72 12.70
CA GLN A 7 26.15 11.74 13.27
C GLN A 7 24.68 12.08 12.98
N ALA A 8 24.32 13.37 12.92
CA ALA A 8 22.96 13.78 12.56
C ALA A 8 22.55 13.28 11.15
N LYS A 9 23.48 13.25 10.20
CA LYS A 9 23.25 12.75 8.84
C LYS A 9 23.10 11.23 8.82
N THR A 10 23.96 10.51 9.55
CA THR A 10 23.93 9.04 9.66
C THR A 10 22.62 8.50 10.24
N ILE A 11 22.01 9.20 11.22
CA ILE A 11 20.74 8.78 11.83
C ILE A 11 19.55 9.02 10.88
N ALA A 12 19.59 10.08 10.06
CA ALA A 12 18.55 10.36 9.08
C ALA A 12 18.54 9.33 7.94
N GLU A 13 19.72 9.00 7.40
CA GLU A 13 19.88 8.02 6.30
C GLU A 13 19.46 6.60 6.70
N HIS A 14 19.51 6.25 7.98
CA HIS A 14 19.09 4.93 8.50
C HIS A 14 17.57 4.73 8.64
N ARG A 15 16.73 5.76 8.36
CA ARG A 15 15.26 5.61 8.39
C ARG A 15 14.63 5.23 7.05
N ASP A 16 15.32 5.44 5.93
CA ASP A 16 14.73 5.30 4.59
C ASP A 16 14.71 3.84 4.07
N THR A 17 15.32 2.92 4.82
CA THR A 17 15.26 1.46 4.58
C THR A 17 14.13 0.77 5.35
N ALA A 18 13.21 1.53 5.98
CA ALA A 18 11.96 0.98 6.48
C ALA A 18 11.18 0.33 5.34
N GLN A 19 11.13 -1.01 5.34
CA GLN A 19 10.45 -1.78 4.29
C GLN A 19 8.94 -1.52 4.37
N LYS A 20 8.45 -0.71 3.42
CA LYS A 20 7.07 -0.22 3.36
C LYS A 20 6.08 -1.37 3.51
N THR A 21 5.20 -1.26 4.50
CA THR A 21 4.19 -2.27 4.82
C THR A 21 3.11 -2.32 3.72
N PRO A 22 2.37 -3.43 3.59
CA PRO A 22 1.16 -3.48 2.75
C PRO A 22 0.21 -2.31 3.04
N GLU A 23 0.08 -1.94 4.30
CA GLU A 23 -0.72 -0.83 4.80
C GLU A 23 -0.20 0.54 4.31
N ASP A 24 1.11 0.79 4.37
CA ASP A 24 1.71 2.02 3.82
C ASP A 24 1.45 2.15 2.31
N ILE A 25 1.58 1.04 1.57
CA ILE A 25 1.36 1.00 0.12
C ILE A 25 -0.12 1.20 -0.22
N PHE A 26 -1.03 0.59 0.56
CA PHE A 26 -2.48 0.73 0.38
C PHE A 26 -2.95 2.16 0.68
N LEU A 27 -2.45 2.78 1.75
CA LEU A 27 -2.73 4.18 2.09
C LEU A 27 -2.15 5.14 1.05
N ALA A 28 -0.92 4.92 0.59
CA ALA A 28 -0.31 5.74 -0.48
C ALA A 28 -1.10 5.63 -1.79
N TRP A 29 -1.62 4.45 -2.13
CA TRP A 29 -2.49 4.26 -3.29
C TRP A 29 -3.83 5.02 -3.14
N LEU A 30 -4.50 4.88 -1.98
CA LEU A 30 -5.76 5.59 -1.71
C LEU A 30 -5.60 7.11 -1.81
N LEU A 31 -4.51 7.66 -1.28
CA LEU A 31 -4.21 9.10 -1.30
C LEU A 31 -3.78 9.62 -2.68
N TRP A 32 -3.46 8.73 -3.63
CA TRP A 32 -3.08 9.09 -5.00
C TRP A 32 -4.25 9.02 -6.00
N LEU A 33 -5.40 8.45 -5.60
CA LEU A 33 -6.57 8.38 -6.48
C LEU A 33 -7.12 9.78 -6.84
N PRO A 34 -7.45 10.03 -8.13
CA PRO A 34 -8.27 11.18 -8.51
C PRO A 34 -9.61 11.20 -7.76
N LYS A 35 -10.14 12.40 -7.48
CA LYS A 35 -11.40 12.56 -6.73
C LYS A 35 -12.61 11.90 -7.42
N GLU A 36 -12.57 11.87 -8.75
CA GLU A 36 -13.62 11.35 -9.62
C GLU A 36 -13.39 9.87 -10.02
N ALA A 37 -12.39 9.20 -9.44
CA ALA A 37 -12.07 7.81 -9.77
C ALA A 37 -13.08 6.82 -9.18
N ASP A 38 -13.51 5.84 -9.99
CA ASP A 38 -14.17 4.63 -9.48
C ASP A 38 -13.17 3.80 -8.66
N MET A 39 -13.24 3.96 -7.34
CA MET A 39 -12.37 3.30 -6.39
C MET A 39 -12.51 1.77 -6.41
N ALA A 40 -13.69 1.23 -6.75
CA ALA A 40 -13.91 -0.21 -6.83
C ALA A 40 -13.29 -0.79 -8.13
N ALA A 41 -13.49 -0.13 -9.27
CA ALA A 41 -12.85 -0.51 -10.53
C ALA A 41 -11.31 -0.37 -10.47
N ALA A 42 -10.81 0.68 -9.82
CA ALA A 42 -9.38 0.88 -9.60
C ALA A 42 -8.78 -0.24 -8.73
N ALA A 43 -9.42 -0.55 -7.58
CA ALA A 43 -9.00 -1.65 -6.71
C ALA A 43 -9.02 -3.00 -7.45
N ALA A 44 -9.96 -3.21 -8.39
CA ALA A 44 -10.04 -4.43 -9.18
C ALA A 44 -8.87 -4.63 -10.17
N GLU A 45 -8.23 -3.57 -10.70
CA GLU A 45 -6.96 -3.76 -11.44
C GLU A 45 -5.78 -4.02 -10.49
N GLU A 46 -5.74 -3.45 -9.28
CA GLU A 46 -4.68 -3.82 -8.34
C GLU A 46 -4.80 -5.29 -7.90
N VAL A 47 -6.02 -5.81 -7.68
CA VAL A 47 -6.25 -7.26 -7.51
C VAL A 47 -5.78 -8.03 -8.74
N ARG A 48 -6.20 -7.64 -9.95
CA ARG A 48 -5.78 -8.34 -11.19
C ARG A 48 -4.27 -8.26 -11.45
N LYS A 49 -3.56 -7.21 -10.99
CA LYS A 49 -2.08 -7.13 -10.99
C LYS A 49 -1.47 -8.11 -9.99
N LEU A 50 -2.00 -8.14 -8.77
CA LEU A 50 -1.51 -9.03 -7.70
C LEU A 50 -1.83 -10.51 -7.97
N ASP A 51 -2.89 -10.83 -8.70
CA ASP A 51 -3.18 -12.19 -9.21
C ASP A 51 -2.14 -12.69 -10.22
N ARG A 52 -1.38 -11.78 -10.86
CA ARG A 52 -0.26 -12.12 -11.75
C ARG A 52 1.06 -12.29 -10.99
N TYR A 53 1.12 -11.96 -9.70
CA TYR A 53 2.28 -12.24 -8.87
C TYR A 53 2.44 -13.76 -8.66
N ARG A 54 3.69 -14.24 -8.70
CA ARG A 54 4.06 -15.67 -8.59
C ARG A 54 5.08 -15.95 -7.50
N GLY A 55 5.45 -14.95 -6.70
CA GLY A 55 6.26 -15.15 -5.49
C GLY A 55 5.38 -15.53 -4.29
N ASN A 56 6.04 -15.87 -3.17
CA ASN A 56 5.40 -16.30 -1.92
C ASN A 56 5.67 -15.29 -0.77
N LEU A 57 5.74 -13.99 -1.08
CA LEU A 57 5.90 -12.95 -0.06
C LEU A 57 4.53 -12.60 0.53
N ALA A 58 4.42 -12.60 1.86
CA ALA A 58 3.17 -12.32 2.56
C ALA A 58 2.59 -10.93 2.22
N GLY A 59 3.45 -9.90 2.05
CA GLY A 59 3.01 -8.53 1.81
C GLY A 59 2.10 -8.35 0.59
N PRO A 60 2.50 -8.78 -0.63
CA PRO A 60 1.61 -8.80 -1.80
C PRO A 60 0.28 -9.56 -1.61
N HIS A 61 0.28 -10.67 -0.86
CA HIS A 61 -0.96 -11.40 -0.57
C HIS A 61 -1.87 -10.66 0.41
N GLN A 62 -1.30 -10.00 1.43
CA GLN A 62 -2.03 -9.14 2.36
C GLN A 62 -2.61 -7.91 1.65
N LEU A 63 -1.81 -7.21 0.83
CA LEU A 63 -2.25 -6.07 0.02
C LEU A 63 -3.43 -6.45 -0.91
N ARG A 64 -3.37 -7.64 -1.54
CA ARG A 64 -4.47 -8.19 -2.34
C ARG A 64 -5.75 -8.38 -1.52
N ALA A 65 -5.64 -8.87 -0.28
CA ALA A 65 -6.78 -9.03 0.61
C ALA A 65 -7.40 -7.69 1.02
N MET A 66 -6.57 -6.65 1.24
CA MET A 66 -7.04 -5.29 1.53
C MET A 66 -7.85 -4.70 0.36
N PHE A 67 -7.39 -4.86 -0.88
CA PHE A 67 -8.15 -4.42 -2.06
C PHE A 67 -9.49 -5.17 -2.22
N LEU A 68 -9.53 -6.48 -1.94
CA LEU A 68 -10.78 -7.25 -1.96
C LEU A 68 -11.75 -6.80 -0.86
N ALA A 69 -11.26 -6.52 0.34
CA ALA A 69 -12.07 -5.98 1.44
C ALA A 69 -12.64 -4.58 1.11
N LEU A 70 -11.86 -3.74 0.41
CA LEU A 70 -12.32 -2.44 -0.08
C LEU A 70 -13.46 -2.59 -1.10
N ILE A 71 -13.30 -3.46 -2.10
CA ILE A 71 -14.34 -3.75 -3.11
C ILE A 71 -15.62 -4.25 -2.44
N ALA A 72 -15.52 -5.20 -1.50
CA ALA A 72 -16.67 -5.72 -0.76
C ALA A 72 -17.36 -4.64 0.10
N THR A 73 -16.59 -3.71 0.67
CA THR A 73 -17.12 -2.56 1.44
C THR A 73 -17.87 -1.59 0.53
N LEU A 74 -17.31 -1.28 -0.65
CA LEU A 74 -17.90 -0.34 -1.63
C LEU A 74 -19.15 -0.90 -2.32
N ALA A 75 -19.25 -2.22 -2.49
CA ALA A 75 -20.46 -2.89 -2.98
C ALA A 75 -21.64 -2.80 -1.98
N GLY A 76 -21.35 -2.54 -0.70
CA GLY A 76 -22.32 -2.50 0.39
C GLY A 76 -22.86 -3.88 0.78
N PRO A 77 -23.77 -3.94 1.78
CA PRO A 77 -24.42 -5.19 2.14
C PRO A 77 -25.32 -5.68 1.00
N LEU A 78 -25.21 -6.97 0.65
CA LEU A 78 -26.18 -7.63 -0.22
C LEU A 78 -27.58 -7.52 0.42
N ARG A 79 -28.45 -6.70 -0.17
CA ARG A 79 -29.85 -6.54 0.24
C ARG A 79 -30.66 -7.70 -0.34
N ASN A 80 -30.83 -8.74 0.46
CA ASN A 80 -31.91 -9.71 0.31
C ASN A 80 -33.26 -9.08 0.70
#